data_AF-A0A9E3JII0-F1
#
_entry.id   AF-A0A9E3JII0-F1
#
_cell.length_a   1.000
_cell.length_b   1.000
_cell.length_c   1.000
_cell.angle_alpha   90.00
_cell.angle_beta   90.00
_cell.angle_gamma   90.00
#
_symmetry.space_group_name_H-M   'P 1'
#
loop_
_entity.id
_entity.type
_entity.pdbx_description
1 polymer ?
#
loop_
_entity_poly.entity_id
_entity_poly.type
_entity_poly.pdbx_seq_one_letter_code
_entity_poly.pdbx_strand_id
1 'polypeptide(L)'
;MAGTSTDGFVAGGVGAVRQRLALLGLRANVAGASLYAGLVIRESATYPLFVPHAVGHVWAMGGILILAIWSAHCVLLAWSFRATLGALDRRLMTLPPLSCLLAIAVCRWHYIVEWWFGPVHVA
;
A
#
# COMPACT_ATOMS: atom_id res chain seq x y z
N MET A 1 49.17 -15.43 -30.60
CA MET A 1 47.83 -15.06 -31.08
C MET A 1 46.98 -14.73 -29.87
N ALA A 2 46.27 -13.60 -29.96
CA ALA A 2 45.45 -13.03 -28.91
C ALA A 2 44.19 -13.87 -28.60
N GLY A 3 43.68 -13.73 -27.39
CA GLY A 3 42.40 -14.31 -26.94
C GLY A 3 42.09 -13.86 -25.52
N THR A 4 41.67 -12.60 -25.38
CA THR A 4 41.27 -11.94 -24.13
C THR A 4 40.02 -12.58 -23.53
N SER A 5 40.12 -13.12 -22.32
CA SER A 5 39.01 -13.70 -21.54
C SER A 5 38.23 -12.66 -20.72
N THR A 6 37.90 -11.51 -21.33
CA THR A 6 37.22 -10.39 -20.65
C THR A 6 35.69 -10.50 -20.58
N ASP A 7 35.09 -11.57 -21.07
CA ASP A 7 33.61 -11.67 -21.17
C ASP A 7 32.91 -12.09 -19.87
N GLY A 8 33.66 -12.45 -18.82
CA GLY A 8 33.09 -12.94 -17.56
C GLY A 8 32.62 -11.86 -16.58
N PHE A 9 33.03 -10.60 -16.72
CA PHE A 9 32.87 -9.59 -15.65
C PHE A 9 31.69 -8.61 -15.84
N VAL A 10 31.11 -8.52 -17.04
CA VAL A 10 30.05 -7.52 -17.35
C VAL A 10 28.64 -8.03 -17.03
N ALA A 11 28.42 -9.35 -17.07
CA ALA A 11 27.10 -9.96 -16.82
C ALA A 11 26.62 -9.80 -15.35
N GLY A 12 27.55 -9.71 -14.38
CA GLY A 12 27.21 -9.53 -12.97
C GLY A 12 26.82 -8.10 -12.59
N GLY A 13 27.42 -7.09 -13.24
CA GLY A 13 27.23 -5.68 -12.90
C GLY A 13 25.84 -5.16 -13.27
N VAL A 14 25.39 -5.41 -14.51
CA VAL A 14 24.09 -4.94 -15.01
C VAL A 14 22.93 -5.66 -14.29
N GLY A 15 23.09 -6.97 -14.03
CA GLY A 15 22.11 -7.76 -13.26
C GLY A 15 21.94 -7.26 -11.84
N ALA A 16 23.05 -6.99 -11.14
CA ALA A 16 23.03 -6.45 -9.78
C ALA A 16 22.43 -5.04 -9.70
N VAL A 17 22.72 -4.17 -10.66
CA VAL A 17 22.12 -2.83 -10.73
C VAL A 17 20.62 -2.91 -10.98
N ARG A 18 20.17 -3.76 -11.92
CA ARG A 18 18.75 -3.95 -12.22
C ARG A 18 17.98 -4.52 -11.02
N GLN A 19 18.60 -5.43 -10.26
CA GLN A 19 18.02 -6.00 -9.04
C GLN A 19 17.91 -4.97 -7.92
N ARG A 20 18.92 -4.10 -7.74
CA ARG A 20 18.87 -2.99 -6.76
C ARG A 20 17.78 -1.97 -7.11
N LEU A 21 17.65 -1.62 -8.39
CA LEU A 21 16.58 -0.72 -8.87
C LEU A 21 15.19 -1.33 -8.64
N ALA A 22 15.03 -2.64 -8.86
CA ALA A 22 13.77 -3.33 -8.59
C ALA A 22 13.40 -3.31 -7.10
N LEU A 23 14.37 -3.52 -6.20
CA LEU A 23 14.15 -3.43 -4.75
C LEU A 23 13.83 -2.00 -4.29
N LEU A 24 14.46 -0.98 -4.88
CA LEU A 24 14.11 0.42 -4.63
C LEU A 24 12.68 0.75 -5.08
N GLY A 25 12.29 0.30 -6.27
CA GLY A 25 10.93 0.44 -6.77
C GLY A 25 9.90 -0.25 -5.87
N LEU A 26 10.23 -1.42 -5.34
CA LEU A 26 9.39 -2.14 -4.38
C LEU A 26 9.20 -1.34 -3.08
N ARG A 27 10.28 -0.80 -2.51
CA ARG A 27 10.22 0.04 -1.29
C ARG A 27 9.44 1.32 -1.52
N ALA A 28 9.59 1.96 -2.69
CA ALA A 28 8.83 3.13 -3.07
C ALA A 28 7.32 2.82 -3.16
N ASN A 29 6.94 1.66 -3.68
CA ASN A 29 5.55 1.21 -3.70
C ASN A 29 4.98 1.00 -2.30
N VAL A 30 5.73 0.37 -1.39
CA VAL A 30 5.33 0.20 0.01
C VAL A 30 5.13 1.55 0.71
N ALA A 31 6.06 2.49 0.50
CA ALA A 31 5.95 3.84 1.05
C ALA A 31 4.72 4.58 0.49
N GLY A 32 4.51 4.51 -0.83
CA GLY A 32 3.35 5.11 -1.50
C GLY A 32 2.03 4.54 -0.99
N ALA A 33 1.92 3.21 -0.89
CA ALA A 33 0.73 2.55 -0.35
C ALA A 33 0.47 2.93 1.11
N SER A 34 1.53 3.07 1.92
CA SER A 34 1.40 3.47 3.33
C SER A 34 0.96 4.93 3.49
N LEU A 35 1.50 5.84 2.68
CA LEU A 35 1.09 7.24 2.66
C LEU A 35 -0.36 7.38 2.18
N TYR A 36 -0.72 6.65 1.12
CA TYR A 36 -2.09 6.63 0.62
C TYR A 36 -3.06 6.06 1.65
N ALA A 37 -2.68 5.02 2.39
CA ALA A 37 -3.48 4.51 3.50
C ALA A 37 -3.73 5.57 4.57
N GLY A 38 -2.71 6.35 4.93
CA GLY A 38 -2.85 7.46 5.88
C GLY A 38 -3.83 8.53 5.39
N LEU A 39 -3.81 8.84 4.09
CA LEU A 39 -4.79 9.73 3.48
C LEU A 39 -6.20 9.14 3.57
N VAL A 40 -6.40 7.90 3.14
CA VAL A 40 -7.71 7.23 3.21
C VAL A 40 -8.24 7.19 4.65
N ILE A 41 -7.39 6.91 5.63
CA ILE A 41 -7.76 6.93 7.06
C ILE A 41 -8.20 8.32 7.50
N ARG A 42 -7.41 9.36 7.20
CA ARG A 42 -7.72 10.74 7.56
C ARG A 42 -9.06 11.15 6.97
N GLU A 43 -9.24 10.90 5.69
CA GLU A 43 -10.45 11.28 4.95
C GLU A 43 -11.68 10.52 5.46
N SER A 44 -11.54 9.22 5.76
CA SER A 44 -12.59 8.41 6.38
C SER A 44 -12.96 8.84 7.79
N ALA A 45 -12.11 9.63 8.46
CA ALA A 45 -12.32 10.13 9.81
C ALA A 45 -12.79 11.60 9.85
N THR A 46 -12.65 12.35 8.75
CA THR A 46 -12.99 13.77 8.70
C THR A 46 -14.30 14.06 7.96
N TYR A 47 -14.70 13.22 7.01
CA TYR A 47 -15.94 13.44 6.28
C TYR A 47 -17.13 12.82 7.01
N PRO A 48 -18.20 13.58 7.30
CA PRO A 48 -19.42 13.03 7.85
C PRO A 48 -20.01 12.06 6.83
N LEU A 49 -20.04 10.78 7.17
CA LEU A 49 -20.55 9.72 6.29
C LEU A 49 -22.10 9.73 6.28
N PHE A 50 -22.75 10.29 7.29
CA PHE A 50 -24.21 10.20 7.50
C PHE A 50 -25.08 11.21 6.72
N VAL A 51 -24.51 12.25 6.10
CA VAL A 51 -25.27 13.23 5.29
C VAL A 51 -25.53 12.62 3.90
N PRO A 52 -26.67 12.85 3.22
CA PRO A 52 -26.98 12.23 1.91
C PRO A 52 -26.16 12.81 0.74
N HIS A 53 -24.85 12.93 0.92
CA HIS A 53 -23.89 13.04 -0.16
C HIS A 53 -23.32 11.64 -0.39
N ALA A 54 -23.95 10.90 -1.30
CA ALA A 54 -23.40 9.66 -1.87
C ALA A 54 -21.90 9.79 -2.23
N VAL A 55 -21.45 11.02 -2.49
CA VAL A 55 -20.06 11.40 -2.73
C VAL A 55 -19.09 10.99 -1.59
N GLY A 56 -19.42 11.23 -0.32
CA GLY A 56 -18.50 10.95 0.80
C GLY A 56 -18.24 9.45 1.00
N HIS A 57 -19.32 8.65 0.97
CA HIS A 57 -19.24 7.19 1.01
C HIS A 57 -18.51 6.60 -0.20
N VAL A 58 -18.84 7.04 -1.41
CA VAL A 58 -18.21 6.54 -2.64
C VAL A 58 -16.72 6.86 -2.66
N TRP A 59 -16.32 8.01 -2.12
CA TRP A 59 -14.93 8.43 -2.08
C TRP A 59 -14.11 7.64 -1.05
N ALA A 60 -14.63 7.43 0.17
CA ALA A 60 -13.99 6.59 1.18
C ALA A 60 -13.88 5.13 0.73
N MET A 61 -14.97 4.56 0.18
CA MET A 61 -15.00 3.17 -0.29
C MET A 61 -14.14 2.96 -1.54
N GLY A 62 -14.11 3.95 -2.44
CA GLY A 62 -13.22 3.97 -3.61
C GLY A 62 -11.75 4.04 -3.19
N GLY A 63 -11.41 4.87 -2.21
CA GLY A 63 -10.06 4.95 -1.65
C GLY A 63 -9.60 3.64 -1.02
N ILE A 64 -10.46 2.99 -0.24
CA ILE A 64 -10.20 1.66 0.34
C ILE A 64 -9.98 0.61 -0.76
N LEU A 65 -10.79 0.63 -1.82
CA LEU A 65 -10.64 -0.33 -2.93
C LEU A 65 -9.29 -0.17 -3.63
N ILE A 66 -8.90 1.07 -3.96
CA ILE A 66 -7.60 1.37 -4.57
C ILE A 66 -6.47 0.92 -3.65
N LEU A 67 -6.59 1.21 -2.35
CA LEU A 67 -5.61 0.79 -1.35
C LEU A 67 -5.50 -0.74 -1.24
N ALA A 68 -6.60 -1.46 -1.32
CA ALA A 68 -6.62 -2.92 -1.29
C ALA A 68 -5.92 -3.51 -2.53
N ILE A 69 -6.21 -2.98 -3.72
CA ILE A 69 -5.55 -3.39 -4.98
C ILE A 69 -4.04 -3.10 -4.91
N TRP A 70 -3.65 -1.92 -4.44
CA TRP A 70 -2.24 -1.55 -4.32
C TRP A 70 -1.52 -2.40 -3.27
N SER A 71 -2.18 -2.71 -2.14
CA SER A 71 -1.64 -3.60 -1.12
C SER A 71 -1.43 -5.01 -1.67
N ALA A 72 -2.41 -5.55 -2.41
CA ALA A 72 -2.28 -6.83 -3.09
C ALA A 72 -1.12 -6.82 -4.11
N HIS A 73 -0.98 -5.73 -4.87
CA HIS A 73 0.14 -5.54 -5.80
C HIS A 73 1.49 -5.57 -5.07
N CYS A 74 1.62 -4.89 -3.92
CA CYS A 74 2.83 -4.91 -3.10
C CYS A 74 3.15 -6.33 -2.59
N VAL A 75 2.14 -7.10 -2.18
CA VAL A 75 2.30 -8.49 -1.72
C VAL A 75 2.75 -9.41 -2.86
N LEU A 76 2.16 -9.26 -4.06
CA LEU A 76 2.55 -10.04 -5.24
C LEU A 76 4.00 -9.75 -5.64
N LEU A 77 4.40 -8.47 -5.64
CA LEU A 77 5.78 -8.10 -5.90
C LEU A 77 6.74 -8.62 -4.80
N ALA A 78 6.34 -8.54 -3.52
CA ALA A 78 7.12 -9.10 -2.44
C ALA A 78 7.34 -10.62 -2.63
N TRP A 79 6.31 -11.31 -3.12
CA TRP A 79 6.38 -12.74 -3.38
C TRP A 79 7.30 -13.07 -4.56
N SER A 80 7.29 -12.28 -5.63
CA SER A 80 8.20 -12.45 -6.77
C SER A 80 9.67 -12.22 -6.40
N PHE A 81 9.94 -11.37 -5.41
CA PHE A 81 11.29 -11.09 -4.91
C PHE A 81 11.63 -11.86 -3.62
N ARG A 82 10.84 -12.85 -3.19
CA ARG A 82 11.01 -13.49 -1.87
C ARG A 82 12.41 -14.07 -1.59
N ALA A 83 13.09 -14.54 -2.64
CA ALA A 83 14.43 -15.11 -2.54
C ALA A 83 15.53 -14.04 -2.36
N THR A 84 15.24 -12.78 -2.69
CA THR A 84 16.19 -11.67 -2.65
C THR A 84 15.90 -10.66 -1.54
N LEU A 85 14.75 -10.77 -0.87
CA LEU A 85 14.35 -9.87 0.21
C LEU A 85 15.03 -10.24 1.54
N GLY A 86 15.64 -9.22 2.17
CA GLY A 86 16.12 -9.32 3.54
C GLY A 86 14.98 -9.49 4.55
N ALA A 87 15.33 -9.80 5.80
CA ALA A 87 14.34 -9.92 6.89
C ALA A 87 13.60 -8.60 7.15
N LEU A 88 14.30 -7.46 7.03
CA LEU A 88 13.71 -6.13 7.20
C LEU A 88 12.74 -5.79 6.06
N ASP A 89 13.12 -6.09 4.82
CA ASP A 89 12.25 -5.86 3.66
C ASP A 89 10.96 -6.69 3.78
N ARG A 90 11.04 -7.96 4.21
CA ARG A 90 9.85 -8.79 4.45
C ARG A 90 8.89 -8.18 5.45
N ARG A 91 9.39 -7.57 6.54
CA ARG A 91 8.54 -6.86 7.50
C ARG A 91 7.90 -5.63 6.87
N LEU A 92 8.65 -4.83 6.11
CA LEU A 92 8.11 -3.67 5.40
C LEU A 92 7.01 -4.07 4.41
N MET A 93 7.12 -5.21 3.74
CA MET A 93 6.08 -5.69 2.81
C MET A 93 4.75 -6.07 3.50
N THR A 94 4.73 -6.25 4.82
CA THR A 94 3.50 -6.47 5.58
C THR A 94 2.79 -5.18 5.98
N LEU A 95 3.45 -4.01 5.84
CA LEU A 95 2.84 -2.72 6.20
C LEU A 95 1.63 -2.35 5.33
N PRO A 96 1.67 -2.48 3.98
CA PRO A 96 0.51 -2.14 3.14
C PRO A 96 -0.77 -2.91 3.47
N PRO A 97 -0.77 -4.26 3.63
CA PRO A 97 -1.99 -4.95 4.01
C PRO A 97 -2.46 -4.59 5.43
N LEU A 98 -1.55 -4.37 6.39
CA LEU A 98 -1.92 -3.93 7.73
C LEU A 98 -2.55 -2.54 7.73
N SER A 99 -1.99 -1.59 6.97
CA SER A 99 -2.55 -0.23 6.86
C SER A 99 -3.89 -0.22 6.11
N CYS A 100 -4.07 -1.11 5.12
CA CYS A 100 -5.36 -1.33 4.48
C CYS A 100 -6.42 -1.86 5.45
N LEU A 101 -6.09 -2.86 6.28
CA LEU A 101 -6.99 -3.38 7.30
C LEU A 101 -7.36 -2.30 8.33
N LEU A 102 -6.39 -1.48 8.73
CA LEU A 102 -6.62 -0.35 9.62
C LEU A 102 -7.56 0.68 8.99
N ALA A 103 -7.38 1.01 7.72
CA ALA A 103 -8.26 1.93 6.99
C ALA A 103 -9.71 1.43 6.94
N ILE A 104 -9.90 0.13 6.66
CA ILE A 104 -11.22 -0.51 6.70
C ILE A 104 -11.82 -0.44 8.11
N ALA A 105 -11.03 -0.74 9.14
CA ALA A 105 -11.48 -0.70 10.52
C ALA A 105 -11.91 0.70 10.96
N VAL A 106 -11.13 1.74 10.61
CA VAL A 106 -11.46 3.15 10.92
C VAL A 106 -12.73 3.57 10.18
N CYS A 107 -12.82 3.30 8.88
CA CYS A 107 -14.01 3.63 8.09
C CYS A 107 -15.26 2.92 8.65
N ARG A 108 -15.15 1.65 9.03
CA ARG A 108 -16.25 0.88 9.64
C ARG A 108 -16.61 1.41 11.02
N TRP A 109 -15.64 1.71 11.87
CA TRP A 109 -15.87 2.27 13.20
C TRP A 109 -16.59 3.62 13.10
N HIS A 110 -16.09 4.52 12.24
CA HIS A 110 -16.69 5.84 12.04
C HIS A 110 -18.13 5.71 11.52
N TYR A 111 -18.36 4.81 10.55
CA TYR A 111 -19.70 4.48 10.07
C TYR A 111 -20.62 4.01 11.20
N ILE A 112 -20.17 3.07 12.06
CA ILE A 112 -20.97 2.60 13.20
C ILE A 112 -21.23 3.74 14.19
N VAL A 113 -20.21 4.53 14.57
CA VAL A 113 -20.39 5.64 15.51
C VAL A 113 -21.40 6.65 14.98
N GLU A 114 -21.32 7.03 13.71
CA GLU A 114 -22.30 7.92 13.10
C GLU A 114 -23.68 7.28 12.96
N TRP A 115 -23.78 5.98 12.72
CA TRP A 115 -25.07 5.30 12.59
C TRP A 115 -25.80 5.15 13.93
N TRP A 116 -25.06 4.95 15.01
CA TRP A 116 -25.62 4.78 16.37
C TRP A 116 -25.74 6.08 17.16
N PHE A 117 -24.90 7.08 16.87
CA PHE A 117 -24.84 8.36 17.60
C PHE A 117 -25.01 9.59 16.70
N GLY A 118 -25.32 9.40 15.42
CA GLY A 118 -25.63 10.48 14.48
C GLY A 118 -26.88 11.29 14.89
N PRO A 119 -27.22 12.35 14.14
CA PRO A 119 -28.13 13.43 14.57
C PRO A 119 -29.62 13.04 14.65
N VAL A 120 -29.94 11.78 14.94
CA VAL A 120 -31.29 11.37 15.38
C VAL A 120 -31.58 11.86 16.81
N HIS A 121 -30.57 12.34 17.54
CA HIS A 121 -30.73 12.99 18.86
C HIS A 121 -30.78 14.52 18.84
N VAL A 122 -30.86 15.15 17.66
CA VAL A 122 -31.03 16.61 17.52
C VAL A 122 -32.39 16.96 16.90
N ALA A 123 -33.39 16.10 17.08
CA ALA A 123 -34.79 16.37 16.80
C ALA A 123 -35.53 16.76 18.10
#